data_AF-A0A7C6S1J2-F1
#
_entry.id   AF-A0A7C6S1J2-F1
#
_cell.length_a   1.000
_cell.length_b   1.000
_cell.length_c   1.000
_cell.angle_alpha   90.00
_cell.angle_beta   90.00
_cell.angle_gamma   90.00
#
_symmetry.space_group_name_H-M   'P 1'
#
loop_
_entity.id
_entity.type
_entity.pdbx_description
1 polymer ?
#
loop_
_entity_poly.entity_id
_entity_poly.type
_entity_poly.pdbx_seq_one_letter_code
_entity_poly.pdbx_strand_id
1 'polypeptide(L)'
;MDTFFLNIRDNSDWLYSVIFRYKWFYYDLWSFVHLWSGGIFFAVLSGYKVNKKWIKLLLILSLIAFIETSISIKSFNLFQTQRSLGIFNDIATGMIGGYLMYWFLKWKYTKKRSKWLALFIASLTVSFLWVGYYGYKYSIAFFNSPYINWWALTAWSVSGMIMIFVFDYIKSKKNYFWGIALTWLIYIVLLFTVEYIAYHLISLREVTEGTTALVFDVIHGSTIMHIYYTTAPLYFMWLYVFLKFLFKKSTEESKDTVSKVDNKQIEHLG
;
A
#
# COMPACT_ATOMS: atom_id res chain seq x y z
N MET A 1 -14.79 -23.36 15.37
CA MET A 1 -13.86 -22.25 15.06
C MET A 1 -14.69 -20.99 14.95
N ASP A 2 -14.37 -19.93 15.70
CA ASP A 2 -15.24 -18.74 15.73
C ASP A 2 -15.37 -18.14 14.33
N THR A 3 -16.59 -17.72 13.97
CA THR A 3 -16.93 -17.10 12.68
C THR A 3 -16.03 -15.91 12.36
N PHE A 4 -15.59 -15.19 13.38
CA PHE A 4 -14.62 -14.11 13.28
C PHE A 4 -13.26 -14.57 12.72
N PHE A 5 -12.69 -15.67 13.23
CA PHE A 5 -11.39 -16.18 12.77
C PHE A 5 -11.47 -16.81 11.38
N LEU A 6 -12.59 -17.44 11.04
CA LEU A 6 -12.85 -17.90 9.68
C LEU A 6 -12.88 -16.72 8.69
N ASN A 7 -13.57 -15.63 9.05
CA ASN A 7 -13.61 -14.44 8.21
C ASN A 7 -12.22 -13.81 8.03
N ILE A 8 -11.39 -13.74 9.08
CA ILE A 8 -10.00 -13.26 8.93
C ILE A 8 -9.25 -14.14 7.93
N ARG A 9 -9.30 -15.46 8.13
CA ARG A 9 -8.61 -16.41 7.26
C ARG A 9 -9.02 -16.25 5.80
N ASP A 10 -10.32 -16.28 5.53
CA ASP A 10 -10.83 -16.34 4.16
C ASP A 10 -10.60 -15.02 3.39
N ASN A 11 -10.30 -13.91 4.08
CA ASN A 11 -9.95 -12.62 3.47
C ASN A 11 -8.45 -12.30 3.47
N SER A 12 -7.61 -13.12 4.11
CA SER A 12 -6.17 -12.90 4.24
C SER A 12 -5.30 -14.07 3.79
N ASP A 13 -5.87 -15.21 3.41
CA ASP A 13 -5.13 -16.41 3.03
C ASP A 13 -4.17 -16.14 1.85
N TRP A 14 -4.61 -15.31 0.92
CA TRP A 14 -3.89 -14.96 -0.29
C TRP A 14 -2.55 -14.31 -0.01
N LEU A 15 -2.43 -13.62 1.13
CA LEU A 15 -1.20 -12.95 1.52
C LEU A 15 -0.10 -13.94 1.92
N TYR A 16 -0.47 -15.14 2.36
CA TYR A 16 0.48 -16.22 2.65
C TYR A 16 0.98 -16.94 1.39
N SER A 17 0.63 -16.45 0.18
CA SER A 17 1.14 -16.98 -1.07
C SER A 17 2.64 -16.70 -1.22
N VAL A 18 3.43 -17.77 -1.26
CA VAL A 18 4.90 -17.70 -1.35
C VAL A 18 5.32 -17.36 -2.79
N ILE A 19 6.01 -16.24 -2.94
CA ILE A 19 6.62 -15.79 -4.21
C ILE A 19 8.00 -16.41 -4.39
N PHE A 20 8.77 -16.48 -3.30
CA PHE A 20 10.15 -16.96 -3.32
C PHE A 20 10.46 -17.73 -2.05
N ARG A 21 11.20 -18.84 -2.17
CA ARG A 21 11.64 -19.66 -1.03
C ARG A 21 13.07 -20.13 -1.23
N TYR A 22 13.92 -19.88 -0.24
CA TYR A 22 15.29 -20.37 -0.20
C TYR A 22 15.72 -20.76 1.21
N LYS A 23 15.88 -22.07 1.48
CA LYS A 23 16.35 -22.66 2.74
C LYS A 23 15.72 -22.05 4.02
N TRP A 24 16.30 -20.97 4.55
CA TRP A 24 15.90 -20.29 5.79
C TRP A 24 15.17 -18.96 5.56
N PHE A 25 15.01 -18.53 4.32
CA PHE A 25 14.34 -17.29 3.93
C PHE A 25 13.19 -17.59 2.97
N TYR A 26 12.05 -16.92 3.13
CA TYR A 26 10.99 -16.92 2.14
C TYR A 26 10.39 -15.52 2.04
N TYR A 27 9.79 -15.24 0.89
CA TYR A 27 9.09 -14.01 0.61
C TYR A 27 7.71 -14.38 0.08
N ASP A 28 6.68 -14.02 0.83
CA ASP A 28 5.28 -14.12 0.45
C ASP A 28 4.69 -12.73 0.17
N LEU A 29 3.41 -12.67 -0.20
CA LEU A 29 2.73 -11.41 -0.43
C LEU A 29 2.58 -10.58 0.85
N TRP A 30 2.54 -11.23 2.02
CA TRP A 30 2.51 -10.56 3.31
C TRP A 30 3.85 -9.89 3.68
N SER A 31 4.97 -10.41 3.19
CA SER A 31 6.29 -9.80 3.31
C SER A 31 6.32 -8.39 2.70
N PHE A 32 5.55 -8.15 1.64
CA PHE A 32 5.36 -6.80 1.08
C PHE A 32 4.65 -5.86 2.07
N VAL A 33 3.64 -6.35 2.79
CA VAL A 33 2.94 -5.61 3.84
C VAL A 33 3.89 -5.27 4.99
N HIS A 34 4.73 -6.21 5.42
CA HIS A 34 5.74 -5.95 6.45
C HIS A 34 6.78 -4.93 6.01
N LEU A 35 7.29 -5.04 4.78
CA LEU A 35 8.23 -4.08 4.20
C LEU A 35 7.64 -2.66 4.26
N TRP A 36 6.40 -2.47 3.82
CA TRP A 36 5.76 -1.15 3.88
C TRP A 36 5.48 -0.68 5.29
N SER A 37 4.97 -1.57 6.14
CA SER A 37 4.67 -1.25 7.53
C SER A 37 5.91 -0.74 8.26
N GLY A 38 7.04 -1.43 8.09
CA GLY A 38 8.33 -0.99 8.64
C GLY A 38 8.78 0.37 8.12
N GLY A 39 8.63 0.62 6.82
CA GLY A 39 8.91 1.93 6.22
C GLY A 39 8.02 3.04 6.78
N ILE A 40 6.70 2.82 6.85
CA ILE A 40 5.72 3.79 7.37
C ILE A 40 5.96 4.05 8.86
N PHE A 41 6.14 3.02 9.68
CA PHE A 41 6.44 3.19 11.11
C PHE A 41 7.73 3.96 11.32
N PHE A 42 8.77 3.70 10.53
CA PHE A 42 10.00 4.47 10.60
C PHE A 42 9.78 5.95 10.22
N ALA A 43 8.99 6.23 9.19
CA ALA A 43 8.63 7.60 8.81
C ALA A 43 7.86 8.31 9.93
N VAL A 44 6.91 7.63 10.57
CA VAL A 44 6.14 8.13 11.72
C VAL A 44 7.08 8.42 12.90
N LEU A 45 7.86 7.45 13.35
CA LEU A 45 8.83 7.64 14.45
C LEU A 45 9.81 8.79 14.14
N SER A 46 10.17 8.94 12.87
CA SER A 46 11.03 10.03 12.41
C SER A 46 10.38 11.38 12.53
N GLY A 47 9.14 11.54 12.04
CA GLY A 47 8.40 12.81 12.06
C GLY A 47 7.81 13.18 13.43
N TYR A 48 7.88 12.30 14.43
CA TYR A 48 7.52 12.61 15.82
C TYR A 48 8.76 12.73 16.74
N LYS A 49 9.96 12.87 16.17
CA LYS A 49 11.22 13.04 16.93
C LYS A 49 11.45 11.99 18.01
N VAL A 50 11.02 10.76 17.77
CA VAL A 50 11.10 9.73 18.80
C VAL A 50 12.57 9.32 19.02
N ASN A 51 13.04 9.31 20.27
CA ASN A 51 14.39 8.83 20.59
C ASN A 51 14.51 7.31 20.38
N LYS A 52 15.72 6.84 20.05
CA LYS A 52 16.02 5.40 19.82
C LYS A 52 15.06 4.73 18.81
N LYS A 53 14.80 5.41 17.69
CA LYS A 53 13.82 5.02 16.65
C LYS A 53 13.93 3.56 16.22
N TRP A 54 15.14 3.05 16.01
CA TRP A 54 15.39 1.67 15.59
C TRP A 54 14.94 0.63 16.61
N ILE A 55 15.21 0.87 17.90
CA ILE A 55 14.78 -0.02 18.98
C ILE A 55 13.25 -0.01 19.07
N LYS A 56 12.62 1.17 18.95
CA LYS A 56 11.16 1.25 18.99
C LYS A 56 10.50 0.63 17.76
N LEU A 57 11.10 0.78 16.58
CA LEU A 57 10.65 0.10 15.36
C LEU A 57 10.69 -1.42 15.57
N LEU A 58 11.82 -1.95 16.06
CA LEU A 58 11.96 -3.37 16.36
C LEU A 58 10.88 -3.85 17.34
N LEU A 59 10.66 -3.12 18.44
CA LEU A 59 9.61 -3.46 19.41
C LEU A 59 8.20 -3.46 18.81
N ILE A 60 7.87 -2.47 17.98
CA ILE A 60 6.57 -2.40 17.27
C ILE A 60 6.41 -3.59 16.33
N LEU A 61 7.42 -3.90 15.52
CA LEU A 61 7.38 -5.02 14.59
C LEU A 61 7.30 -6.37 15.31
N SER A 62 8.05 -6.54 16.40
CA SER A 62 7.97 -7.75 17.23
C SER A 62 6.60 -7.92 17.87
N LEU A 63 5.98 -6.84 18.37
CA LEU A 63 4.63 -6.89 18.93
C LEU A 63 3.59 -7.27 17.86
N ILE A 64 3.68 -6.68 16.67
CA ILE A 64 2.78 -7.00 15.56
C ILE A 64 2.95 -8.46 15.13
N ALA A 65 4.18 -8.93 14.92
CA ALA A 65 4.46 -10.32 14.55
C ALA A 65 3.97 -11.30 15.62
N PHE A 66 4.05 -10.93 16.90
CA PHE A 66 3.50 -11.73 18.00
C PHE A 66 1.97 -11.78 17.98
N ILE A 67 1.29 -10.64 17.77
CA ILE A 67 -0.17 -10.56 17.67
C ILE A 67 -0.64 -11.39 16.47
N GLU A 68 -0.02 -11.20 15.31
CA GLU A 68 -0.33 -11.95 14.11
C GLU A 68 -0.13 -13.45 14.31
N THR A 69 1.02 -13.85 14.87
CA THR A 69 1.30 -15.25 15.20
C THR A 69 0.20 -15.84 16.08
N SER A 70 -0.21 -15.09 17.10
CA SER A 70 -1.28 -15.50 18.02
C SER A 70 -2.62 -15.65 17.29
N ILE A 71 -2.94 -14.73 16.36
CA ILE A 71 -4.17 -14.78 15.56
C ILE A 71 -4.12 -15.98 14.61
N SER A 72 -3.08 -16.17 13.81
CA SER A 72 -3.11 -17.26 12.84
C SER A 72 -2.83 -18.64 13.47
N ILE A 73 -2.33 -18.76 14.73
CA ILE A 73 -2.37 -20.04 15.46
C ILE A 73 -3.83 -20.42 15.73
N LYS A 74 -4.61 -19.46 16.24
CA LYS A 74 -6.06 -19.64 16.45
C LYS A 74 -6.82 -19.81 15.14
N SER A 75 -6.39 -19.14 14.08
CA SER A 75 -7.15 -19.01 12.82
C SER A 75 -6.80 -20.06 11.75
N PHE A 76 -5.67 -20.76 11.85
CA PHE A 76 -5.25 -21.69 10.79
C PHE A 76 -4.74 -23.04 11.33
N ASN A 77 -4.69 -23.23 12.66
CA ASN A 77 -4.17 -24.44 13.29
C ASN A 77 -2.77 -24.84 12.78
N LEU A 78 -1.97 -23.85 12.36
CA LEU A 78 -0.65 -24.04 11.75
C LEU A 78 0.37 -24.42 12.83
N PHE A 79 1.14 -25.50 12.58
CA PHE A 79 2.17 -26.03 13.48
C PHE A 79 3.25 -24.99 13.86
N GLN A 80 3.73 -25.07 15.11
CA GLN A 80 4.63 -24.09 15.75
C GLN A 80 6.01 -23.92 15.09
N THR A 81 6.61 -24.97 14.54
CA THR A 81 8.04 -24.96 14.14
C THR A 81 8.34 -24.28 12.81
N GLN A 82 7.43 -24.30 11.84
CA GLN A 82 7.61 -23.56 10.57
C GLN A 82 7.42 -22.04 10.76
N ARG A 83 6.88 -21.63 11.90
CA ARG A 83 6.39 -20.28 12.15
C ARG A 83 7.39 -19.37 12.86
N SER A 84 8.35 -19.94 13.60
CA SER A 84 9.44 -19.15 14.21
C SER A 84 10.30 -18.48 13.14
N LEU A 85 10.55 -19.16 12.01
CA LEU A 85 11.19 -18.58 10.83
C LEU A 85 10.35 -17.47 10.20
N GLY A 86 9.02 -17.61 10.21
CA GLY A 86 8.09 -16.58 9.73
C GLY A 86 8.22 -15.28 10.52
N ILE A 87 8.11 -15.35 11.85
CA ILE A 87 8.27 -14.19 12.74
C ILE A 87 9.60 -13.46 12.48
N PHE A 88 10.69 -14.22 12.32
CA PHE A 88 11.98 -13.63 12.01
C PHE A 88 11.98 -12.93 10.65
N ASN A 89 11.45 -13.57 9.60
CA ASN A 89 11.37 -12.98 8.26
C ASN A 89 10.48 -11.73 8.23
N ASP A 90 9.36 -11.72 8.96
CA ASP A 90 8.44 -10.59 9.04
C ASP A 90 9.11 -9.37 9.69
N ILE A 91 9.78 -9.60 10.83
CA ILE A 91 10.54 -8.56 11.54
C ILE A 91 11.71 -8.08 10.67
N ALA A 92 12.48 -8.99 10.09
CA ALA A 92 13.63 -8.65 9.25
C ALA A 92 13.19 -7.82 8.03
N THR A 93 12.13 -8.24 7.36
CA THR A 93 11.56 -7.54 6.21
C THR A 93 11.03 -6.16 6.59
N GLY A 94 10.34 -6.03 7.74
CA GLY A 94 9.94 -4.74 8.26
C GLY A 94 11.13 -3.83 8.61
N MET A 95 12.20 -4.37 9.20
CA MET A 95 13.42 -3.62 9.49
C MET A 95 14.11 -3.14 8.21
N ILE A 96 14.16 -3.97 7.15
CA ILE A 96 14.63 -3.57 5.82
C ILE A 96 13.79 -2.41 5.28
N GLY A 97 12.46 -2.48 5.41
CA GLY A 97 11.56 -1.39 5.01
C GLY A 97 11.85 -0.08 5.75
N GLY A 98 12.06 -0.16 7.06
CA GLY A 98 12.48 0.97 7.88
C GLY A 98 13.84 1.54 7.44
N TYR A 99 14.78 0.68 7.05
CA TYR A 99 16.08 1.06 6.52
C TYR A 99 16.01 1.77 5.17
N LEU A 100 15.22 1.25 4.24
CA LEU A 100 14.98 1.92 2.95
C LEU A 100 14.35 3.30 3.16
N MET A 101 13.38 3.41 4.08
CA MET A 101 12.76 4.70 4.41
C MET A 101 13.75 5.66 5.08
N TYR A 102 14.59 5.18 6.00
CA TYR A 102 15.64 5.98 6.60
C TYR A 102 16.59 6.58 5.56
N TRP A 103 17.07 5.73 4.64
CA TRP A 103 17.94 6.16 3.55
C TRP A 103 17.24 7.18 2.66
N PHE A 104 15.98 6.94 2.30
CA PHE A 104 15.17 7.89 1.56
C PHE A 104 15.03 9.23 2.29
N LEU A 105 14.78 9.25 3.60
CA LEU A 105 14.60 10.47 4.38
C LEU A 105 15.88 11.30 4.52
N LYS A 106 17.05 10.65 4.50
CA LYS A 106 18.36 11.32 4.55
C LYS A 106 18.86 11.83 3.19
N TRP A 107 18.21 11.48 2.10
CA TRP A 107 18.68 11.87 0.78
C TRP A 107 18.59 13.40 0.58
N LYS A 108 19.64 14.03 0.03
CA LYS A 108 19.66 15.48 -0.26
C LYS A 108 18.43 15.98 -1.04
N TYR A 109 17.82 15.12 -1.87
CA TYR A 109 16.68 15.46 -2.73
C TYR A 109 15.32 15.02 -2.18
N THR A 110 15.22 14.55 -0.93
CA THR A 110 13.97 13.98 -0.38
C THR A 110 12.81 14.96 -0.46
N LYS A 111 13.00 16.25 -0.19
CA LYS A 111 11.91 17.25 -0.26
C LYS A 111 11.28 17.33 -1.66
N LYS A 112 12.09 17.22 -2.72
CA LYS A 112 11.60 17.24 -4.11
C LYS A 112 10.95 15.91 -4.50
N ARG A 113 11.40 14.80 -3.91
CA ARG A 113 10.98 13.44 -4.26
C ARG A 113 9.89 12.86 -3.33
N SER A 114 9.62 13.46 -2.17
CA SER A 114 8.64 12.99 -1.19
C SER A 114 7.23 12.97 -1.76
N LYS A 115 6.87 13.95 -2.60
CA LYS A 115 5.62 13.94 -3.35
C LYS A 115 5.50 12.71 -4.25
N TRP A 116 6.55 12.40 -5.01
CA TRP A 116 6.57 11.28 -5.95
C TRP A 116 6.56 9.94 -5.23
N LEU A 117 7.30 9.82 -4.12
CA LEU A 117 7.26 8.62 -3.30
C LEU A 117 5.89 8.41 -2.66
N ALA A 118 5.28 9.46 -2.10
CA ALA A 118 3.94 9.37 -1.51
C ALA A 118 2.90 8.96 -2.56
N LEU A 119 3.00 9.49 -3.77
CA LEU A 119 2.15 9.13 -4.89
C LEU A 119 2.34 7.66 -5.29
N PHE A 120 3.60 7.23 -5.46
CA PHE A 120 3.93 5.85 -5.81
C PHE A 120 3.41 4.86 -4.76
N ILE A 121 3.76 5.07 -3.49
CA ILE A 121 3.34 4.20 -2.39
C ILE A 121 1.81 4.19 -2.26
N ALA A 122 1.14 5.35 -2.27
CA ALA A 122 -0.32 5.38 -2.15
C ALA A 122 -1.00 4.59 -3.28
N SER A 123 -0.56 4.80 -4.53
CA SER A 123 -1.12 4.12 -5.69
C SER A 123 -0.91 2.60 -5.64
N LEU A 124 0.30 2.15 -5.29
CA LEU A 124 0.63 0.74 -5.27
C LEU A 124 -0.04 0.02 -4.10
N THR A 125 -0.09 0.63 -2.90
CA THR A 125 -0.71 0.02 -1.72
C THR A 125 -2.20 -0.19 -1.90
N VAL A 126 -2.95 0.84 -2.33
CA VAL A 126 -4.40 0.72 -2.51
C VAL A 126 -4.72 -0.31 -3.60
N SER A 127 -3.97 -0.30 -4.70
CA SER A 127 -4.14 -1.27 -5.80
C SER A 127 -3.81 -2.70 -5.37
N PHE A 128 -2.73 -2.90 -4.62
CA PHE A 128 -2.33 -4.21 -4.11
C PHE A 128 -3.39 -4.79 -3.17
N LEU A 129 -3.86 -4.00 -2.20
CA LEU A 129 -4.88 -4.45 -1.26
C LEU A 129 -6.18 -4.80 -1.99
N TRP A 130 -6.59 -3.97 -2.96
CA TRP A 130 -7.80 -4.22 -3.73
C TRP A 130 -7.70 -5.48 -4.58
N VAL A 131 -6.64 -5.62 -5.37
CA VAL A 131 -6.51 -6.74 -6.31
C VAL A 131 -6.41 -8.07 -5.58
N GLY A 132 -5.66 -8.13 -4.49
CA GLY A 132 -5.55 -9.34 -3.70
C GLY A 132 -6.84 -9.68 -2.94
N TYR A 133 -7.52 -8.68 -2.37
CA TYR A 133 -8.80 -8.88 -1.69
C TYR A 133 -9.91 -9.34 -2.64
N TYR A 134 -10.02 -8.68 -3.80
CA TYR A 134 -11.07 -8.97 -4.77
C TYR A 134 -10.81 -10.27 -5.54
N GLY A 135 -9.53 -10.61 -5.78
CA GLY A 135 -9.16 -11.86 -6.42
C GLY A 135 -9.49 -11.91 -7.91
N TYR A 136 -9.22 -10.81 -8.64
CA TYR A 136 -9.49 -10.71 -10.09
C TYR A 136 -9.01 -11.95 -10.86
N LYS A 137 -9.89 -12.48 -11.72
CA LYS A 137 -9.54 -13.46 -12.75
C LYS A 137 -10.04 -13.01 -14.11
N TYR A 138 -9.11 -12.84 -15.04
CA TYR A 138 -9.41 -12.47 -16.43
C TYR A 138 -9.23 -13.65 -17.37
N SER A 139 -9.86 -13.58 -18.56
CA SER A 139 -9.80 -14.65 -19.57
C SER A 139 -8.39 -15.01 -20.05
N ILE A 140 -7.45 -14.06 -20.01
CA ILE A 140 -6.07 -14.25 -20.47
C ILE A 140 -5.19 -14.75 -19.31
N ALA A 141 -4.78 -16.01 -19.40
CA ALA A 141 -3.99 -16.69 -18.35
C ALA A 141 -2.68 -15.98 -17.99
N PHE A 142 -2.02 -15.32 -18.95
CA PHE A 142 -0.76 -14.59 -18.74
C PHE A 142 -0.84 -13.55 -17.61
N PHE A 143 -1.99 -12.90 -17.43
CA PHE A 143 -2.16 -11.88 -16.38
C PHE A 143 -2.50 -12.46 -15.01
N ASN A 144 -2.89 -13.73 -14.94
CA ASN A 144 -3.31 -14.37 -13.71
C ASN A 144 -2.12 -15.09 -13.06
N SER A 145 -1.66 -14.57 -11.93
CA SER A 145 -0.82 -15.34 -11.00
C SER A 145 -1.69 -15.85 -9.84
N PRO A 146 -1.19 -16.76 -8.99
CA PRO A 146 -1.89 -17.11 -7.76
C PRO A 146 -2.22 -15.84 -6.97
N TYR A 147 -3.52 -15.58 -6.79
CA TYR A 147 -4.09 -14.48 -6.02
C TYR A 147 -3.89 -13.04 -6.53
N ILE A 148 -2.92 -12.77 -7.41
CA ILE A 148 -2.74 -11.44 -8.01
C ILE A 148 -2.95 -11.49 -9.51
N ASN A 149 -3.81 -10.61 -10.00
CA ASN A 149 -3.89 -10.30 -11.41
C ASN A 149 -3.01 -9.08 -11.76
N TRP A 150 -2.00 -9.30 -12.61
CA TRP A 150 -1.01 -8.28 -12.96
C TRP A 150 -1.58 -7.15 -13.82
N TRP A 151 -2.57 -7.45 -14.66
CA TRP A 151 -3.27 -6.43 -15.44
C TRP A 151 -4.04 -5.47 -14.52
N ALA A 152 -4.87 -6.02 -13.63
CA ALA A 152 -5.63 -5.24 -12.66
C ALA A 152 -4.71 -4.43 -11.76
N LEU A 153 -3.64 -5.03 -11.22
CA LEU A 153 -2.69 -4.34 -10.34
C LEU A 153 -2.05 -3.15 -11.05
N THR A 154 -1.64 -3.33 -12.31
CA THR A 154 -1.01 -2.28 -13.11
C THR A 154 -2.00 -1.18 -13.45
N ALA A 155 -3.19 -1.55 -13.94
CA ALA A 155 -4.24 -0.60 -14.31
C ALA A 155 -4.69 0.25 -13.11
N TRP A 156 -4.93 -0.37 -11.95
CA TRP A 156 -5.27 0.32 -10.71
C TRP A 156 -4.14 1.22 -10.23
N SER A 157 -2.88 0.77 -10.31
CA SER A 157 -1.74 1.58 -9.88
C SER A 157 -1.57 2.82 -10.76
N VAL A 158 -1.60 2.66 -12.09
CA VAL A 158 -1.48 3.77 -13.04
C VAL A 158 -2.65 4.73 -12.91
N SER A 159 -3.88 4.21 -12.84
CA SER A 159 -5.09 5.02 -12.61
C SER A 159 -5.00 5.78 -11.28
N GLY A 160 -4.57 5.12 -10.21
CA GLY A 160 -4.29 5.73 -8.90
C GLY A 160 -3.33 6.91 -8.98
N MET A 161 -2.22 6.75 -9.70
CA MET A 161 -1.28 7.84 -9.94
C MET A 161 -1.93 9.01 -10.68
N ILE A 162 -2.66 8.75 -11.78
CA ILE A 162 -3.35 9.77 -12.57
C ILE A 162 -4.39 10.51 -11.72
N MET A 163 -5.22 9.78 -10.95
CA MET A 163 -6.20 10.35 -10.03
C MET A 163 -5.54 11.32 -9.05
N ILE A 164 -4.43 10.89 -8.41
CA ILE A 164 -3.68 11.74 -7.49
C ILE A 164 -3.12 12.98 -8.20
N PHE A 165 -2.60 12.86 -9.43
CA PHE A 165 -2.12 14.01 -10.21
C PHE A 165 -3.23 15.02 -10.50
N VAL A 166 -4.37 14.55 -10.99
CA VAL A 166 -5.54 15.39 -11.29
C VAL A 166 -6.02 16.09 -10.02
N PHE A 167 -6.15 15.35 -8.91
CA PHE A 167 -6.49 15.90 -7.61
C PHE A 167 -5.55 17.04 -7.19
N ASP A 168 -4.24 16.78 -7.19
CA ASP A 168 -3.24 17.74 -6.71
C ASP A 168 -3.18 18.97 -7.65
N TYR A 169 -3.41 18.79 -8.95
CA TYR A 169 -3.52 19.88 -9.93
C TYR A 169 -4.77 20.75 -9.68
N ILE A 170 -5.96 20.16 -9.65
CA ILE A 170 -7.22 20.91 -9.46
C ILE A 170 -7.23 21.61 -8.10
N LYS A 171 -6.80 20.91 -7.05
CA LYS A 171 -6.67 21.48 -5.71
C LYS A 171 -5.76 22.70 -5.67
N SER A 172 -4.67 22.71 -6.45
CA SER A 172 -3.74 23.84 -6.51
C SER A 172 -4.32 25.07 -7.20
N LYS A 173 -5.34 24.90 -8.06
CA LYS A 173 -5.99 26.00 -8.81
C LYS A 173 -7.28 26.49 -8.17
N LYS A 174 -7.97 25.62 -7.41
CA LYS A 174 -9.24 25.90 -6.74
C LYS A 174 -9.09 25.67 -5.23
N ASN A 175 -9.65 24.57 -4.73
CA ASN A 175 -9.61 24.18 -3.33
C ASN A 175 -9.73 22.65 -3.20
N TYR A 176 -9.69 22.14 -1.96
CA TYR A 176 -9.78 20.71 -1.67
C TYR A 176 -11.11 20.10 -2.13
N PHE A 177 -12.24 20.78 -1.90
CA PHE A 177 -13.56 20.29 -2.29
C PHE A 177 -13.63 20.03 -3.80
N TRP A 178 -13.26 21.02 -4.62
CA TRP A 178 -13.25 20.86 -6.08
C TRP A 178 -12.19 19.87 -6.56
N GLY A 179 -11.05 19.78 -5.86
CA GLY A 179 -10.04 18.75 -6.12
C GLY A 179 -10.62 17.34 -6.02
N ILE A 180 -11.40 17.06 -4.97
CA ILE A 180 -12.05 15.76 -4.78
C ILE A 180 -13.18 15.57 -5.79
N ALA A 181 -14.13 16.50 -5.85
CA ALA A 181 -15.34 16.37 -6.66
C ALA A 181 -15.06 16.21 -8.16
N LEU A 182 -14.16 17.04 -8.72
CA LEU A 182 -13.84 16.96 -10.15
C LEU A 182 -12.97 15.74 -10.49
N THR A 183 -12.05 15.34 -9.61
CA THR A 183 -11.27 14.11 -9.82
C THR A 183 -12.19 12.89 -9.82
N TRP A 184 -13.14 12.84 -8.89
CA TRP A 184 -14.13 11.78 -8.81
C TRP A 184 -15.01 11.72 -10.08
N LEU A 185 -15.50 12.87 -10.54
CA LEU A 185 -16.30 12.94 -11.77
C LEU A 185 -15.50 12.48 -13.00
N ILE A 186 -14.28 12.97 -13.17
CA ILE A 186 -13.38 12.57 -14.28
C ILE A 186 -13.13 11.06 -14.22
N TYR A 187 -12.85 10.53 -13.02
CA TYR A 187 -12.62 9.11 -12.81
C TYR A 187 -13.83 8.27 -13.23
N ILE A 188 -15.04 8.61 -12.81
CA ILE A 188 -16.25 7.86 -13.16
C ILE A 188 -16.48 7.84 -14.68
N VAL A 189 -16.32 8.98 -15.36
CA VAL A 189 -16.44 9.05 -16.83
C VAL A 189 -15.40 8.18 -17.52
N LEU A 190 -14.14 8.23 -17.08
CA LEU A 190 -13.07 7.41 -17.64
C LEU A 190 -13.28 5.93 -17.36
N LEU A 191 -13.73 5.56 -16.16
CA LEU A 191 -14.04 4.20 -15.77
C LEU A 191 -15.10 3.60 -16.69
N PHE A 192 -16.24 4.27 -16.88
CA PHE A 192 -17.27 3.82 -17.81
C PHE A 192 -16.74 3.67 -19.25
N THR A 193 -15.91 4.62 -19.69
CA THR A 193 -15.34 4.58 -21.05
C THR A 193 -14.40 3.39 -21.23
N VAL A 194 -13.51 3.15 -20.26
CA VAL A 194 -12.53 2.05 -20.30
C VAL A 194 -13.22 0.70 -20.21
N GLU A 195 -14.19 0.52 -19.31
CA GLU A 195 -14.95 -0.72 -19.17
C GLU A 195 -15.75 -1.03 -20.44
N TYR A 196 -16.39 -0.02 -21.03
CA TYR A 196 -17.10 -0.17 -22.31
C TYR A 196 -16.16 -0.66 -23.43
N ILE A 197 -14.98 -0.04 -23.57
CA ILE A 197 -13.98 -0.45 -24.57
C ILE A 197 -13.46 -1.87 -24.28
N ALA A 198 -13.11 -2.16 -23.03
CA ALA A 198 -12.56 -3.46 -22.64
C ALA A 198 -13.56 -4.59 -22.92
N TYR A 199 -14.83 -4.38 -22.56
CA TYR A 199 -15.89 -5.36 -22.71
C TYR A 199 -16.30 -5.56 -24.17
N HIS A 200 -16.62 -4.48 -24.90
CA HIS A 200 -17.19 -4.57 -26.25
C HIS A 200 -16.16 -4.69 -27.37
N LEU A 201 -14.97 -4.08 -27.22
CA LEU A 201 -13.98 -4.05 -28.30
C LEU A 201 -12.87 -5.10 -28.11
N ILE A 202 -12.44 -5.34 -26.86
CA ILE A 202 -11.28 -6.19 -26.57
C ILE A 202 -11.69 -7.59 -26.09
N SER A 203 -12.97 -7.79 -25.74
CA SER A 203 -13.47 -9.03 -25.13
C SER A 203 -12.70 -9.44 -23.86
N LEU A 204 -12.13 -8.46 -23.16
CA LEU A 204 -11.46 -8.68 -21.88
C LEU A 204 -12.56 -8.77 -20.82
N ARG A 205 -12.94 -10.00 -20.46
CA ARG A 205 -14.01 -10.25 -19.50
C ARG A 205 -13.43 -10.73 -18.18
N GLU A 206 -13.92 -10.14 -17.11
CA GLU A 206 -13.78 -10.71 -15.79
C GLU A 206 -14.59 -12.02 -15.73
N VAL A 207 -13.99 -13.07 -15.16
CA VAL A 207 -14.58 -14.41 -15.08
C VAL A 207 -14.93 -14.78 -13.63
N THR A 208 -14.84 -13.82 -12.70
CA THR A 208 -15.22 -14.02 -11.30
C THR A 208 -16.75 -14.11 -11.19
N GLU A 209 -17.26 -15.06 -10.41
CA GLU A 209 -18.69 -15.42 -10.36
C GLU A 209 -19.60 -14.27 -9.88
N GLY A 210 -20.84 -14.22 -10.41
CA GLY A 210 -21.91 -13.36 -9.90
C GLY A 210 -22.05 -11.98 -10.56
N THR A 211 -22.10 -11.93 -11.89
CA THR A 211 -22.19 -10.67 -12.64
C THR A 211 -23.56 -10.01 -12.50
N THR A 212 -23.68 -9.06 -11.58
CA THR A 212 -24.71 -8.02 -11.66
C THR A 212 -24.17 -6.86 -12.49
N ALA A 213 -24.86 -6.52 -13.57
CA ALA A 213 -24.55 -5.35 -14.36
C ALA A 213 -24.88 -4.05 -13.60
N LEU A 214 -23.92 -3.14 -13.49
CA LEU A 214 -24.16 -1.76 -13.05
C LEU A 214 -24.28 -0.84 -14.26
N VAL A 215 -25.29 0.04 -14.22
CA VAL A 215 -25.51 1.23 -15.10
C VAL A 215 -25.16 0.97 -16.57
N PHE A 216 -26.21 0.71 -17.37
CA PHE A 216 -26.13 0.47 -18.82
C PHE A 216 -25.42 -0.81 -19.27
N ASP A 217 -25.34 -1.85 -18.42
CA ASP A 217 -24.73 -3.14 -18.80
C ASP A 217 -23.23 -3.05 -19.13
N VAL A 218 -22.55 -2.05 -18.56
CA VAL A 218 -21.13 -1.78 -18.87
C VAL A 218 -20.19 -2.37 -17.82
N ILE A 219 -20.54 -2.26 -16.54
CA ILE A 219 -19.69 -2.73 -15.43
C ILE A 219 -20.28 -4.03 -14.89
N HIS A 220 -19.56 -5.14 -15.07
CA HIS A 220 -20.00 -6.46 -14.62
C HIS A 220 -19.17 -6.91 -13.43
N GLY A 221 -19.81 -7.13 -12.28
CA GLY A 221 -19.13 -7.75 -11.14
C GLY A 221 -20.00 -7.76 -9.88
N SER A 222 -19.35 -8.00 -8.74
CA SER A 222 -20.02 -8.09 -7.46
C SER A 222 -20.33 -6.72 -6.84
N THR A 223 -21.26 -6.67 -5.88
CA THR A 223 -21.57 -5.45 -5.11
C THR A 223 -20.34 -4.82 -4.46
N ILE A 224 -19.39 -5.64 -4.01
CA ILE A 224 -18.14 -5.16 -3.39
C ILE A 224 -17.30 -4.39 -4.41
N MET A 225 -17.22 -4.88 -5.65
CA MET A 225 -16.56 -4.18 -6.76
C MET A 225 -17.18 -2.81 -6.99
N HIS A 226 -18.52 -2.74 -7.01
CA HIS A 226 -19.24 -1.49 -7.24
C HIS A 226 -18.99 -0.46 -6.14
N ILE A 227 -19.03 -0.89 -4.88
CA ILE A 227 -18.69 -0.03 -3.73
C ILE A 227 -17.26 0.46 -3.86
N TYR A 228 -16.32 -0.43 -4.17
CA TYR A 228 -14.92 -0.05 -4.33
C TYR A 228 -14.72 0.93 -5.48
N TYR A 229 -15.29 0.69 -6.66
CA TYR A 229 -15.18 1.56 -7.83
C TYR A 229 -15.64 2.98 -7.48
N THR A 230 -16.80 3.12 -6.83
CA THR A 230 -17.33 4.45 -6.47
C THR A 230 -16.53 5.16 -5.37
N THR A 231 -15.80 4.43 -4.53
CA THR A 231 -15.06 5.00 -3.38
C THR A 231 -13.54 5.05 -3.58
N ALA A 232 -13.00 4.35 -4.58
CA ALA A 232 -11.57 4.23 -4.86
C ALA A 232 -10.82 5.57 -4.90
N PRO A 233 -11.32 6.64 -5.57
CA PRO A 233 -10.64 7.92 -5.57
C PRO A 233 -10.37 8.46 -4.17
N LEU A 234 -11.29 8.25 -3.22
CA LEU A 234 -11.15 8.71 -1.84
C LEU A 234 -10.01 7.98 -1.12
N TYR A 235 -9.89 6.66 -1.30
CA TYR A 235 -8.79 5.89 -0.70
C TYR A 235 -7.42 6.33 -1.22
N PHE A 236 -7.27 6.50 -2.54
CA PHE A 236 -6.03 6.98 -3.15
C PHE A 236 -5.66 8.38 -2.65
N MET A 237 -6.61 9.32 -2.68
CA MET A 237 -6.40 10.70 -2.24
C MET A 237 -6.08 10.79 -0.75
N TRP A 238 -6.81 10.06 0.09
CA TRP A 238 -6.62 10.04 1.53
C TRP A 238 -5.22 9.52 1.90
N LEU A 239 -4.84 8.34 1.39
CA LEU A 239 -3.54 7.76 1.68
C LEU A 239 -2.39 8.65 1.16
N TYR A 240 -2.56 9.23 -0.04
CA TYR A 240 -1.61 10.18 -0.58
C TYR A 240 -1.41 11.41 0.31
N VAL A 241 -2.49 12.05 0.74
CA VAL A 241 -2.42 13.23 1.61
C VAL A 241 -1.76 12.88 2.94
N PHE A 242 -2.11 11.73 3.52
CA PHE A 242 -1.51 11.23 4.75
C PHE A 242 0.01 11.00 4.61
N LEU A 243 0.44 10.26 3.58
CA LEU A 243 1.86 9.98 3.34
C LEU A 243 2.65 11.26 3.02
N LYS A 244 2.07 12.17 2.23
CA LYS A 244 2.68 13.48 1.93
C LYS A 244 2.88 14.30 3.21
N PHE A 245 1.88 14.31 4.10
CA PHE A 245 1.99 14.96 5.40
C PHE A 245 3.11 14.34 6.25
N LEU A 246 3.13 13.01 6.37
CA LEU A 246 4.16 12.29 7.12
C LEU A 246 5.56 12.60 6.58
N PHE A 247 5.79 12.45 5.27
CA PHE A 247 7.11 12.68 4.69
C PHE A 247 7.55 14.14 4.76
N LYS A 248 6.62 15.10 4.62
CA LYS A 248 6.95 16.51 4.85
C LYS A 248 7.43 16.72 6.28
N LYS A 249 6.67 16.23 7.26
CA LYS A 249 7.02 16.33 8.68
C LYS A 249 8.38 15.71 8.98
N SER A 250 8.65 14.50 8.47
CA SER A 250 9.92 13.80 8.71
C SER A 250 11.13 14.44 8.02
N THR A 251 10.95 15.22 6.95
CA THR A 251 12.06 15.85 6.20
C THR A 251 12.43 17.24 6.69
N GLU A 252 11.48 18.04 7.19
CA GLU A 252 11.76 19.37 7.76
C GLU A 252 12.70 19.27 8.98
N GLU A 253 12.56 18.23 9.79
CA GLU A 253 13.34 18.00 11.00
C GLU A 253 14.79 17.52 10.76
N SER A 254 15.05 16.88 9.61
CA SER A 254 16.40 16.45 9.24
C SER A 254 17.35 17.65 9.08
N LYS A 255 16.83 18.82 8.69
CA LYS A 255 17.65 20.01 8.45
C LYS A 255 18.05 20.71 9.74
N ASP A 256 17.13 20.82 10.69
CA ASP A 256 17.39 21.44 12.01
C ASP A 256 18.49 20.72 12.79
N THR A 257 18.68 19.42 12.53
CA THR A 257 19.71 18.62 13.20
C THR A 257 21.08 18.80 12.55
N VAL A 258 21.15 18.88 11.21
CA VAL A 258 22.42 19.07 10.49
C VAL A 258 22.96 20.49 10.74
N SER A 259 22.11 21.52 10.68
CA SER A 259 22.54 22.91 10.91
C SER A 259 23.07 23.15 12.33
N LYS A 260 22.56 22.43 13.33
CA LYS A 260 23.07 22.52 14.72
C LYS A 260 24.40 21.81 14.93
N VAL A 261 24.67 20.75 14.18
CA VAL A 261 25.97 20.04 14.25
C VAL A 261 27.05 20.87 13.59
N ASP A 262 26.77 21.46 12.43
CA ASP A 262 27.73 22.31 11.71
C ASP A 262 28.10 23.55 12.53
N ASN A 263 27.14 24.21 13.20
CA ASN A 263 27.44 25.37 14.05
C ASN A 263 28.24 25.01 15.32
N LYS A 264 28.02 23.84 15.93
CA LYS A 264 28.80 23.39 17.10
C LYS A 264 30.26 23.05 16.77
N GLN A 265 30.55 22.63 15.55
CA GLN A 265 31.94 22.40 15.13
C GLN A 265 32.71 23.71 14.95
N ILE A 266 32.01 24.79 14.58
CA ILE A 266 32.61 26.13 14.43
C ILE A 266 32.96 26.75 15.80
N GLU A 267 32.12 26.55 16.82
CA GLU A 267 32.38 27.05 18.19
C GLU A 267 33.55 26.35 18.92
N HIS A 268 33.97 25.17 18.47
CA HIS A 268 35.12 24.47 19.05
C HIS A 268 36.46 24.75 18.33
N LEU A 269 36.43 25.54 17.26
CA LEU A 269 37.60 25.90 16.45
C LEU A 269 38.01 27.39 16.59
N GLY A 270 37.32 28.16 17.43
CA GLY A 270 37.66 29.55 17.78
C GLY A 270 37.95 29.67 19.27
#